data_AF-A0A1V3U0I6-F1
#
_entry.id   AF-A0A1V3U0I6-F1
#
_cell.length_a   1.000
_cell.length_b   1.000
_cell.length_c   1.000
_cell.angle_alpha   90.00
_cell.angle_beta   90.00
_cell.angle_gamma   90.00
#
_symmetry.space_group_name_H-M   'P 1'
#
loop_
_entity.id
_entity.type
_entity.pdbx_description
1 polymer ?
#
loop_
_entity_poly.entity_id
_entity_poly.type
_entity_poly.pdbx_seq_one_letter_code
_entity_poly.pdbx_strand_id
1 'polypeptide(L)'
;MDSQLKEFYDNLYDNRFFDNKIYFSSLEMLSDNDIKKHFLEPINRNKFIYLYNVHNDNDIILGTKYNVVFDRNYPKNYQTIDCEIDFVALKKNDNIGIIPRGYGGIIRLKFKDKVSEITKVLMQDDKDKYDKTKHSFLYFTTQEVMGEILKELEKTENP
;
A
#
# COMPACT_ATOMS: atom_id res chain seq x y z
N MET A 1 17.66 -2.64 -2.52
CA MET A 1 17.25 -1.24 -2.65
C MET A 1 18.50 -0.48 -3.03
N ASP A 2 18.44 0.28 -4.12
CA ASP A 2 19.48 1.25 -4.45
C ASP A 2 19.72 2.16 -3.23
N SER A 3 20.97 2.40 -2.84
CA SER A 3 21.28 3.22 -1.67
C SER A 3 20.68 4.62 -1.83
N GLN A 4 20.62 5.14 -3.06
CA GLN A 4 20.04 6.44 -3.35
C GLN A 4 18.53 6.49 -3.12
N LEU A 5 17.78 5.47 -3.56
CA LEU A 5 16.34 5.41 -3.30
C LEU A 5 16.04 5.21 -1.81
N LYS A 6 16.88 4.46 -1.10
CA LYS A 6 16.74 4.34 0.35
C LYS A 6 16.82 5.71 1.01
N GLU A 7 17.91 6.44 0.75
CA GLU A 7 18.15 7.77 1.28
C GLU A 7 17.05 8.75 0.89
N PHE A 8 16.57 8.68 -0.36
CA PHE A 8 15.43 9.48 -0.81
C PHE A 8 14.19 9.30 0.07
N TYR A 9 13.74 8.06 0.29
CA TYR A 9 12.58 7.82 1.15
C TYR A 9 12.85 8.19 2.61
N ASP A 10 14.03 7.87 3.14
CA ASP A 10 14.42 8.24 4.50
C ASP A 10 14.33 9.77 4.68
N ASN A 11 14.82 10.55 3.71
CA ASN A 11 14.68 12.00 3.69
C ASN A 11 13.21 12.47 3.62
N LEU A 12 12.34 11.81 2.84
CA LEU A 12 10.92 12.15 2.82
C LEU A 12 10.27 11.94 4.20
N TYR A 13 10.60 10.84 4.88
CA TYR A 13 10.11 10.54 6.23
C TYR A 13 10.63 11.55 7.25
N ASP A 14 11.93 11.85 7.25
CA ASP A 14 12.56 12.77 8.20
C ASP A 14 12.00 14.20 8.06
N ASN A 15 11.68 14.61 6.83
CA ASN A 15 11.06 15.91 6.54
C ASN A 15 9.54 15.91 6.72
N ARG A 16 8.94 14.83 7.23
CA ARG A 16 7.49 14.68 7.44
C ARG A 16 6.69 14.95 6.16
N PHE A 17 7.27 14.65 4.99
CA PHE A 17 6.65 14.90 3.67
C PHE A 17 5.25 14.26 3.60
N PHE A 18 5.09 13.09 4.19
CA PHE A 18 3.89 12.29 4.12
C PHE A 18 2.78 12.69 5.10
N ASP A 19 3.04 13.60 6.04
CA ASP A 19 2.04 14.06 6.99
C ASP A 19 0.84 14.69 6.25
N ASN A 20 -0.37 14.28 6.64
CA ASN A 20 -1.64 14.71 6.06
C ASN A 20 -1.80 14.40 4.55
N LYS A 21 -0.96 13.54 3.96
CA LYS A 21 -1.11 13.07 2.57
C LYS A 21 -1.91 11.78 2.52
N ILE A 22 -2.68 11.62 1.45
CA ILE A 22 -3.39 10.38 1.17
C ILE A 22 -2.39 9.38 0.59
N TYR A 23 -1.91 8.49 1.43
CA TYR A 23 -1.15 7.32 1.01
C TYR A 23 -1.33 6.20 2.04
N PHE A 24 -0.95 5.00 1.67
CA PHE A 24 -0.50 3.97 2.59
C PHE A 24 0.47 3.07 1.86
N SER A 25 1.03 2.12 2.58
CA SER A 25 1.86 1.11 1.96
C SER A 25 1.70 -0.28 2.58
N SER A 26 1.99 -1.30 1.77
CA SER A 26 1.89 -2.69 2.18
C SER A 26 2.94 -3.56 1.48
N LEU A 27 3.33 -4.64 2.16
CA LEU A 27 4.19 -5.70 1.64
C LEU A 27 3.46 -7.03 1.43
N GLU A 28 2.23 -7.15 1.93
CA GLU A 28 1.53 -8.41 2.09
C GLU A 28 0.08 -8.30 1.61
N MET A 29 -0.28 -9.20 0.70
CA MET A 29 -1.67 -9.47 0.32
C MET A 29 -2.09 -10.80 0.95
N LEU A 30 -3.20 -10.85 1.66
CA LEU A 30 -3.63 -12.09 2.30
C LEU A 30 -4.00 -13.16 1.26
N SER A 31 -3.50 -14.40 1.40
CA SER A 31 -4.00 -15.55 0.63
C SER A 31 -5.44 -15.91 1.01
N ASP A 32 -6.07 -16.79 0.23
CA ASP A 32 -7.40 -17.32 0.58
C ASP A 32 -7.38 -18.13 1.89
N ASN A 33 -6.24 -18.72 2.24
CA ASN A 33 -6.07 -19.40 3.53
C ASN A 33 -6.00 -18.38 4.67
N ASP A 34 -5.30 -17.27 4.48
CA ASP A 34 -5.20 -16.25 5.52
C ASP A 34 -6.53 -15.53 5.74
N ILE A 35 -7.26 -15.22 4.65
CA ILE A 35 -8.65 -14.71 4.74
C ILE A 35 -9.48 -15.60 5.67
N LYS A 36 -9.43 -16.92 5.49
CA LYS A 36 -10.13 -17.88 6.36
C LYS A 36 -9.61 -17.87 7.80
N LYS A 37 -8.28 -17.90 8.02
CA LYS A 37 -7.65 -17.85 9.36
C LYS A 37 -8.02 -16.57 10.14
N HIS A 38 -8.29 -15.49 9.42
CA HIS A 38 -8.70 -14.19 9.98
C HIS A 38 -10.21 -14.03 10.11
N PHE A 39 -11.01 -15.04 9.72
CA PHE A 39 -12.47 -15.01 9.69
C PHE A 39 -13.02 -13.86 8.82
N LEU A 40 -12.34 -13.56 7.72
CA LEU A 40 -12.75 -12.54 6.76
C LEU A 40 -13.64 -13.16 5.68
N GLU A 41 -14.47 -12.34 5.06
CA GLU A 41 -15.31 -12.77 3.94
C GLU A 41 -14.44 -13.17 2.73
N PRO A 42 -14.76 -14.27 2.03
CA PRO A 42 -14.14 -14.59 0.75
C PRO A 42 -14.38 -13.47 -0.28
N ILE A 43 -13.42 -13.25 -1.17
CA ILE A 43 -13.45 -12.15 -2.13
C ILE A 43 -13.24 -12.60 -3.56
N ASN A 44 -13.78 -11.82 -4.51
CA ASN A 44 -13.42 -11.94 -5.92
C ASN A 44 -12.07 -11.25 -6.16
N ARG A 45 -11.01 -12.03 -6.34
CA ARG A 45 -9.63 -11.55 -6.57
C ARG A 45 -9.43 -10.69 -7.80
N ASN A 46 -10.38 -10.67 -8.74
CA ASN A 46 -10.33 -9.74 -9.87
C ASN A 46 -10.76 -8.32 -9.50
N LYS A 47 -11.46 -8.14 -8.37
CA LYS A 47 -12.04 -6.85 -7.95
C LYS A 47 -11.57 -6.41 -6.57
N PHE A 48 -11.10 -7.33 -5.74
CA PHE A 48 -10.79 -7.06 -4.35
C PHE A 48 -9.46 -7.71 -3.95
N ILE A 49 -8.77 -7.07 -3.02
CA ILE A 49 -7.64 -7.65 -2.29
C ILE A 49 -7.74 -7.27 -0.82
N TYR A 50 -7.33 -8.19 0.06
CA TYR A 50 -7.03 -7.86 1.45
C TYR A 50 -5.52 -7.62 1.57
N LEU A 51 -5.14 -6.53 2.21
CA LEU A 51 -3.76 -6.19 2.53
C LEU A 51 -3.54 -6.28 4.04
N TYR A 52 -2.39 -6.80 4.44
CA TYR A 52 -2.02 -6.98 5.84
C TYR A 52 -0.90 -6.05 6.26
N ASN A 53 -0.83 -5.81 7.58
CA ASN A 53 0.15 -4.99 8.25
C ASN A 53 0.40 -3.65 7.54
N VAL A 54 -0.69 -3.01 7.15
CA VAL A 54 -0.63 -1.75 6.41
C VAL A 54 -0.11 -0.66 7.33
N HIS A 55 0.94 0.03 6.91
CA HIS A 55 1.52 1.16 7.64
C HIS A 55 1.29 2.48 6.92
N ASN A 56 1.04 3.50 7.74
CA ASN A 56 0.78 4.86 7.31
C ASN A 56 1.16 5.85 8.43
N ASP A 57 1.70 7.01 8.07
CA ASP A 57 1.95 8.11 9.01
C ASP A 57 0.68 8.91 9.31
N ASN A 58 -0.42 8.58 8.64
CA ASN A 58 -1.75 9.14 8.85
C ASN A 58 -2.76 8.05 9.21
N ASP A 59 -3.94 8.47 9.66
CA ASP A 59 -5.07 7.56 9.82
C ASP A 59 -5.46 6.93 8.46
N ILE A 60 -5.79 5.65 8.47
CA ILE A 60 -6.37 4.97 7.30
C ILE A 60 -7.88 4.91 7.50
N ILE A 61 -8.61 5.64 6.67
CA ILE A 61 -10.05 5.87 6.83
C ILE A 61 -10.83 5.04 5.80
N LEU A 62 -11.89 4.37 6.23
CA LEU A 62 -12.84 3.70 5.34
C LEU A 62 -13.40 4.67 4.30
N GLY A 63 -13.48 4.24 3.03
CA GLY A 63 -13.93 5.07 1.91
C GLY A 63 -12.83 5.94 1.29
N THR A 64 -11.60 5.93 1.82
CA THR A 64 -10.47 6.62 1.19
C THR A 64 -10.20 6.03 -0.20
N LYS A 65 -9.99 6.90 -1.18
CA LYS A 65 -9.79 6.53 -2.58
C LYS A 65 -8.34 6.75 -3.01
N TYR A 66 -7.85 5.84 -3.84
CA TYR A 66 -6.52 5.88 -4.41
C TYR A 66 -6.64 5.74 -5.92
N ASN A 67 -5.84 6.53 -6.64
CA ASN A 67 -5.79 6.48 -8.10
C ASN A 67 -4.39 6.23 -8.65
N VAL A 68 -3.42 6.00 -7.77
CA VAL A 68 -2.05 5.62 -8.13
C VAL A 68 -1.60 4.47 -7.24
N VAL A 69 -0.89 3.51 -7.83
CA VAL A 69 -0.09 2.50 -7.14
C VAL A 69 1.29 2.43 -7.77
N PHE A 70 2.33 2.26 -6.95
CA PHE A 70 3.69 2.11 -7.45
C PHE A 70 4.54 1.22 -6.54
N ASP A 71 5.56 0.60 -7.15
CA ASP A 71 6.61 -0.10 -6.42
C ASP A 71 7.60 0.91 -5.87
N ARG A 72 7.90 0.82 -4.56
CA ARG A 72 8.91 1.66 -3.88
C ARG A 72 10.22 1.76 -4.66
N ASN A 73 10.67 0.65 -5.24
CA ASN A 73 11.94 0.57 -5.95
C ASN A 73 11.89 1.19 -7.36
N TYR A 74 10.69 1.40 -7.91
CA TYR A 74 10.48 1.90 -9.27
C TYR A 74 9.35 2.94 -9.32
N PRO A 75 9.45 4.07 -8.58
CA PRO A 75 8.35 5.03 -8.46
C PRO A 75 7.96 5.67 -9.80
N LYS A 76 8.91 5.81 -10.72
CA LYS A 76 8.64 6.33 -12.09
C LYS A 76 7.75 5.41 -12.93
N ASN A 77 7.63 4.13 -12.56
CA ASN A 77 6.79 3.13 -13.24
C ASN A 77 5.42 2.96 -12.56
N TYR A 78 4.89 4.03 -11.94
CA TYR A 78 3.59 4.00 -11.30
C TYR A 78 2.46 3.66 -12.29
N GLN A 79 1.37 3.13 -11.76
CA GLN A 79 0.18 2.77 -12.53
C GLN A 79 -1.03 3.52 -12.01
N THR A 80 -1.85 4.01 -12.93
CA THR A 80 -3.17 4.55 -12.61
C THR A 80 -4.12 3.42 -12.25
N ILE A 81 -4.84 3.59 -11.15
CA ILE A 81 -5.88 2.67 -10.67
C ILE A 81 -7.13 3.46 -10.29
N ASP A 82 -8.20 2.77 -9.97
CA ASP A 82 -9.39 3.37 -9.35
C ASP A 82 -9.85 2.39 -8.26
N CYS A 83 -9.43 2.65 -7.02
CA CYS A 83 -9.82 1.82 -5.89
C CYS A 83 -10.20 2.64 -4.65
N GLU A 84 -10.99 2.00 -3.79
CA GLU A 84 -11.42 2.54 -2.50
C GLU A 84 -11.18 1.51 -1.40
N ILE A 85 -10.93 1.99 -0.18
CA ILE A 85 -10.97 1.14 1.00
C ILE A 85 -12.44 0.88 1.34
N ASP A 86 -12.87 -0.37 1.30
CA ASP A 86 -14.25 -0.77 1.64
C ASP A 86 -14.33 -1.61 2.92
N PHE A 87 -13.20 -1.85 3.58
CA PHE A 87 -13.11 -2.52 4.88
C PHE A 87 -11.80 -2.17 5.59
N VAL A 88 -11.84 -1.99 6.91
CA VAL A 88 -10.67 -1.80 7.77
C VAL A 88 -10.82 -2.52 9.10
N ALA A 89 -9.75 -3.17 9.58
CA ALA A 89 -9.73 -3.93 10.81
C ALA A 89 -8.37 -3.85 11.52
N LEU A 90 -8.36 -3.72 12.85
CA LEU A 90 -7.15 -3.90 13.67
C LEU A 90 -6.97 -5.33 14.17
N LYS A 91 -8.06 -6.09 14.24
CA LYS A 91 -8.11 -7.45 14.79
C LYS A 91 -8.98 -8.34 13.90
N LYS A 92 -8.89 -9.66 14.13
CA LYS A 92 -9.74 -10.64 13.45
C LYS A 92 -11.21 -10.31 13.69
N ASN A 93 -12.02 -10.31 12.64
CA ASN A 93 -13.47 -10.11 12.69
C ASN A 93 -13.92 -8.74 13.29
N ASP A 94 -13.17 -7.67 13.00
CA ASP A 94 -13.48 -6.31 13.44
C ASP A 94 -13.66 -5.40 12.21
N ASN A 95 -14.58 -4.43 12.25
CA ASN A 95 -14.72 -3.39 11.22
C ASN A 95 -14.92 -2.04 11.90
N ILE A 96 -13.83 -1.28 12.00
CA ILE A 96 -13.70 -0.14 12.92
C ILE A 96 -13.79 1.22 12.23
N GLY A 97 -13.99 1.26 10.92
CA GLY A 97 -14.08 2.50 10.12
C GLY A 97 -12.77 3.29 9.98
N ILE A 98 -11.81 3.15 10.90
CA ILE A 98 -10.51 3.83 10.89
C ILE A 98 -9.41 2.97 11.52
N ILE A 99 -8.23 2.89 10.90
CA ILE A 99 -7.00 2.43 11.56
C ILE A 99 -6.21 3.68 11.96
N PRO A 100 -6.04 3.95 13.27
CA PRO A 100 -5.33 5.14 13.71
C PRO A 100 -3.85 5.13 13.29
N ARG A 101 -3.26 6.32 13.11
CA ARG A 101 -1.82 6.52 12.88
C ARG A 101 -0.99 5.65 13.81
N GLY A 102 0.03 5.00 13.26
CA GLY A 102 1.00 4.18 14.01
C GLY A 102 0.53 2.75 14.30
N TYR A 103 -0.71 2.40 13.95
CA TYR A 103 -1.20 1.02 14.02
C TYR A 103 -1.08 0.32 12.67
N GLY A 104 -0.74 -0.97 12.72
CA GLY A 104 -0.90 -1.89 11.59
C GLY A 104 -2.26 -2.57 11.63
N GLY A 105 -2.80 -2.92 10.47
CA GLY A 105 -4.08 -3.61 10.38
C GLY A 105 -4.32 -4.28 9.03
N ILE A 106 -5.56 -4.72 8.84
CA ILE A 106 -6.06 -5.31 7.61
C ILE A 106 -6.97 -4.31 6.93
N ILE A 107 -6.76 -4.08 5.64
CA ILE A 107 -7.71 -3.33 4.81
C ILE A 107 -8.16 -4.19 3.64
N ARG A 108 -9.35 -3.91 3.11
CA ARG A 108 -9.75 -4.40 1.78
C ARG A 108 -9.79 -3.23 0.82
N LEU A 109 -9.13 -3.39 -0.31
CA LEU A 109 -9.31 -2.49 -1.45
C LEU A 109 -10.32 -3.11 -2.40
N LYS A 110 -11.24 -2.27 -2.86
CA LYS A 110 -12.17 -2.56 -3.94
C LYS A 110 -11.77 -1.76 -5.17
N PHE A 111 -11.43 -2.45 -6.25
CA PHE A 111 -11.09 -1.88 -7.54
C PHE A 111 -12.35 -1.77 -8.39
N LYS A 112 -12.53 -0.61 -9.03
CA LYS A 112 -13.67 -0.37 -9.92
C LYS A 112 -13.65 -1.32 -11.12
N ASP A 113 -12.49 -1.47 -11.77
CA ASP A 113 -12.34 -2.26 -13.01
C ASP A 113 -11.70 -3.61 -12.75
N LYS A 114 -10.39 -3.65 -12.46
CA LYS A 114 -9.70 -4.88 -12.08
C LYS A 114 -8.58 -4.57 -11.11
N VAL A 115 -8.25 -5.56 -10.28
CA VAL A 115 -7.03 -5.53 -9.48
C VAL A 115 -5.83 -5.36 -10.40
N SER A 116 -4.94 -4.43 -10.05
CA SER A 116 -3.78 -4.14 -10.87
C SER A 116 -2.75 -5.26 -10.82
N GLU A 117 -2.14 -5.58 -11.96
CA GLU A 117 -1.12 -6.63 -12.07
C GLU A 117 0.11 -6.35 -11.19
N ILE A 118 0.41 -5.08 -10.90
CA ILE A 118 1.51 -4.69 -10.01
C ILE A 118 1.35 -5.28 -8.61
N THR A 119 0.12 -5.55 -8.14
CA THR A 119 -0.11 -6.11 -6.80
C THR A 119 0.41 -7.55 -6.64
N LYS A 120 0.78 -8.22 -7.74
CA LYS A 120 1.37 -9.57 -7.71
C LYS A 120 2.77 -9.59 -7.10
N VAL A 121 3.43 -8.44 -6.95
CA VAL A 121 4.72 -8.34 -6.24
C VAL A 121 4.55 -8.35 -4.72
N LEU A 122 3.34 -8.32 -4.19
CA LEU A 122 3.11 -8.46 -2.75
C LEU A 122 3.29 -9.93 -2.33
N MET A 123 3.80 -10.14 -1.13
CA MET A 123 3.88 -11.47 -0.54
C MET A 123 2.45 -11.99 -0.29
N GLN A 124 2.21 -13.27 -0.62
CA GLN A 124 0.87 -13.87 -0.54
C GLN A 124 0.75 -14.99 0.48
N ASP A 125 1.85 -15.62 0.90
CA ASP A 125 1.86 -16.69 1.90
C ASP A 125 2.60 -16.20 3.15
N ASP A 126 1.95 -16.31 4.32
CA ASP A 126 2.53 -15.91 5.62
C ASP A 126 3.73 -16.77 6.03
N LYS A 127 3.90 -17.94 5.42
CA LYS A 127 5.04 -18.83 5.65
C LYS A 127 6.24 -18.51 4.77
N ASP A 128 6.04 -17.76 3.70
CA ASP A 128 7.13 -17.39 2.81
C ASP A 128 8.02 -16.36 3.50
N LYS A 129 9.33 -16.60 3.48
CA LYS A 129 10.29 -15.58 3.91
C LYS A 129 10.32 -14.49 2.86
N TYR A 130 10.27 -13.22 3.30
CA TYR A 130 10.42 -12.09 2.40
C TYR A 130 11.68 -12.22 1.52
N ASP A 131 11.48 -12.15 0.21
CA ASP A 131 12.49 -12.26 -0.82
C ASP A 131 12.33 -11.07 -1.76
N LYS A 132 13.24 -10.11 -1.67
CA LYS A 132 13.25 -8.87 -2.48
C LYS A 132 13.28 -9.10 -4.00
N THR A 133 13.63 -10.32 -4.45
CA THR A 133 13.65 -10.65 -5.89
C THR A 133 12.29 -11.09 -6.40
N LYS A 134 11.40 -11.51 -5.51
CA LYS A 134 10.05 -11.98 -5.81
C LYS A 134 8.99 -11.02 -5.30
N HIS A 135 9.28 -10.35 -4.19
CA HIS A 135 8.37 -9.51 -3.45
C HIS A 135 8.93 -8.10 -3.29
N SER A 136 8.04 -7.12 -3.30
CA SER A 136 8.37 -5.72 -3.11
C SER A 136 7.32 -5.01 -2.25
N PHE A 137 7.58 -3.74 -1.99
CA PHE A 137 6.72 -2.86 -1.21
C PHE A 137 5.92 -1.95 -2.14
N LEU A 138 4.60 -1.97 -2.02
CA LEU A 138 3.73 -1.12 -2.83
C LEU A 138 3.19 0.05 -2.01
N TYR A 139 3.18 1.21 -2.64
CA TYR A 139 2.49 2.40 -2.17
C TYR A 139 1.22 2.61 -2.97
N PHE A 140 0.16 2.98 -2.27
CA PHE A 140 -1.10 3.42 -2.85
C PHE A 140 -1.29 4.88 -2.48
N THR A 141 -1.61 5.74 -3.44
CA THR A 141 -1.69 7.19 -3.23
C THR A 141 -2.55 7.87 -4.29
N THR A 142 -2.49 9.20 -4.37
CA THR A 142 -3.14 10.01 -5.39
C THR A 142 -2.14 10.54 -6.42
N GLN A 143 -2.63 10.91 -7.60
CA GLN A 143 -1.83 11.54 -8.66
C GLN A 143 -1.12 12.82 -8.18
N GLU A 144 -1.76 13.58 -7.29
CA GLU A 144 -1.20 14.79 -6.68
C GLU A 144 0.06 14.46 -5.86
N VAL A 145 -0.07 13.53 -4.91
CA VAL A 145 1.05 13.09 -4.07
C VAL A 145 2.15 12.44 -4.91
N MET A 146 1.78 11.62 -5.90
CA MET A 146 2.76 11.04 -6.82
C MET A 146 3.53 12.11 -7.59
N GLY A 147 2.85 13.16 -8.07
CA GLY A 147 3.49 14.29 -8.75
C GLY A 147 4.51 15.01 -7.86
N GLU A 148 4.22 15.15 -6.56
CA GLU A 148 5.18 15.70 -5.60
C GLU A 148 6.38 14.76 -5.36
N ILE A 149 6.13 13.46 -5.20
CA ILE A 149 7.20 12.46 -5.04
C ILE A 149 8.17 12.50 -6.23
N LEU A 150 7.65 12.57 -7.45
CA LEU A 150 8.49 12.64 -8.66
C LEU A 150 9.32 13.92 -8.71
N LYS A 151 8.77 15.07 -8.30
CA LYS A 151 9.52 16.32 -8.21
C LYS A 151 10.65 16.25 -7.19
N GLU A 152 10.41 15.67 -6.01
CA GLU A 152 11.48 15.49 -5.02
C GLU A 152 12.56 14.52 -5.51
N LEU A 153 12.17 13.49 -6.26
CA LEU A 153 13.12 12.54 -6.85
C LEU A 153 14.00 13.22 -7.90
N GLU A 154 13.43 14.06 -8.78
CA GLU A 154 14.16 14.82 -9.80
C GLU A 154 15.23 15.75 -9.21
N LYS A 155 14.94 16.41 -8.08
CA LYS A 155 15.92 17.25 -7.35
C LYS A 155 17.11 16.44 -6.82
N THR A 156 16.88 15.18 -6.47
CA THR A 156 17.93 14.30 -5.94
C THR A 156 18.83 13.78 -7.06
N GLU A 157 18.26 13.55 -8.25
CA GLU A 157 18.98 13.10 -9.44
C GLU A 157 19.74 14.24 -10.14
N ASN A 158 19.26 15.49 -10.02
CA ASN A 158 19.88 16.70 -10.57
C ASN A 158 20.07 17.76 -9.46
N PRO A 159 21.07 17.58 -8.58
CA PRO A 159 21.33 18.47 -7.45
C PRO A 159 21.74 19.90 -7.83
#